data_AF-A0A7C3FTT4-F1
#
_entry.id   AF-A0A7C3FTT4-F1
#
_cell.length_a   1.000
_cell.length_b   1.000
_cell.length_c   1.000
_cell.angle_alpha   90.00
_cell.angle_beta   90.00
_cell.angle_gamma   90.00
#
_symmetry.space_group_name_H-M   'P 1'
#
loop_
_entity.id
_entity.type
_entity.pdbx_description
1 polymer ?
#
loop_
_entity_poly.entity_id
_entity_poly.type
_entity_poly.pdbx_seq_one_letter_code
_entity_poly.pdbx_strand_id
1 'polypeptide(L)'
;MSSTEKKYYRVTQIKGKVSWQVEELWSGGMIRGPYNSSETAISNENKIAQQEGFINDLELKEIIADEDFDMGTEDVKAESFPSNRYNERKMGDDRLPDLSLEPLLEKIDTYSPSGKINLLCIPLLLLFGSSLGIGVAFIIHLIWQATGFYFIVLFPTIIAYAAGFGLGIGNRLGKCRNLSVGLSLGLIVGLISYVSMHFFDSMSYGTTNLLTYLNALAKEGFELFLIIPVTGFFAWIVWIIEIGIVLYSTVKFGGNVSSMPFCESCNKWADERKLFTTSNTYDTKKGLLQAIADNEYGEFKGLKNSNFTESYKINTILHHCDNLSHNGYITLEEIYPKDKKDETEKEILLWCAIVPADNVAKLLNDFPVTDKNN
;
A
#
# COMPACT_ATOMS: atom_id res chain seq x y z
N MET A 1 -49.18 -24.16 9.99
CA MET A 1 -48.56 -22.85 9.69
C MET A 1 -47.17 -22.88 10.30
N SER A 2 -46.13 -22.93 9.47
CA SER A 2 -44.74 -22.78 9.92
C SER A 2 -44.58 -21.35 10.43
N SER A 3 -44.22 -21.15 11.69
CA SER A 3 -43.84 -19.82 12.16
C SER A 3 -42.57 -19.42 11.42
N THR A 4 -42.64 -18.40 10.56
CA THR A 4 -41.43 -17.82 9.97
C THR A 4 -40.58 -17.22 11.09
N GLU A 5 -39.34 -17.68 11.17
CA GLU A 5 -38.36 -17.21 12.14
C GLU A 5 -37.87 -15.83 11.72
N LYS A 6 -38.05 -14.82 12.58
CA LYS A 6 -37.54 -13.47 12.34
C LYS A 6 -36.01 -13.49 12.34
N LYS A 7 -35.41 -12.85 11.33
CA LYS A 7 -33.97 -12.64 11.18
C LYS A 7 -33.61 -11.21 11.56
N TYR A 8 -32.62 -11.04 12.42
CA TYR A 8 -32.18 -9.73 12.88
C TYR A 8 -30.78 -9.41 12.38
N TYR A 9 -30.51 -8.16 12.05
CA TYR A 9 -29.15 -7.69 11.73
C TYR A 9 -28.83 -6.39 12.46
N ARG A 10 -27.54 -6.11 12.62
CA ARG A 10 -26.99 -4.90 13.22
C ARG A 10 -26.09 -4.20 12.22
N VAL A 11 -26.09 -2.87 12.23
CA VAL A 11 -25.14 -2.06 11.45
C VAL A 11 -24.20 -1.34 12.40
N THR A 12 -22.90 -1.54 12.25
CA THR A 12 -21.89 -0.99 13.15
C THR A 12 -20.85 -0.21 12.36
N GLN A 13 -20.48 0.98 12.83
CA GLN A 13 -19.31 1.68 12.33
C GLN A 13 -18.04 0.92 12.74
N ILE A 14 -17.10 0.78 11.80
CA ILE A 14 -15.82 0.13 12.06
C ILE A 14 -14.96 1.11 12.84
N LYS A 15 -14.54 0.71 14.05
CA LYS A 15 -13.78 1.55 14.98
C LYS A 15 -12.61 2.25 14.29
N GLY A 16 -12.51 3.57 14.46
CA GLY A 16 -11.47 4.40 13.85
C GLY A 16 -11.56 4.57 12.33
N LYS A 17 -12.68 4.21 11.70
CA LYS A 17 -12.93 4.38 10.26
C LYS A 17 -14.30 5.01 10.01
N VAL A 18 -14.42 5.71 8.87
CA VAL A 18 -15.71 6.27 8.38
C VAL A 18 -16.59 5.18 7.74
N SER A 19 -16.12 3.93 7.72
CA SER A 19 -16.78 2.80 7.08
C SER A 19 -17.67 1.99 8.04
N TRP A 20 -18.71 1.38 7.49
CA TRP A 20 -19.74 0.61 8.20
C TRP A 20 -19.72 -0.87 7.83
N GLN A 21 -20.23 -1.73 8.70
CA GLN A 21 -20.42 -3.16 8.42
C GLN A 21 -21.79 -3.63 8.92
N VAL A 22 -22.30 -4.71 8.34
CA VAL A 22 -23.52 -5.41 8.74
C VAL A 22 -23.13 -6.70 9.45
N GLU A 23 -23.72 -6.96 10.61
CA GLU A 23 -23.59 -8.21 11.37
C GLU A 23 -24.97 -8.89 11.43
N GLU A 24 -25.08 -10.07 10.83
CA GLU A 24 -26.30 -10.89 10.90
C GLU A 24 -26.37 -11.62 12.26
N LEU A 25 -27.48 -11.45 12.99
CA LEU A 25 -27.63 -11.91 14.38
C LEU A 25 -28.38 -13.25 14.52
N TRP A 26 -28.34 -14.10 13.50
CA TRP A 26 -28.92 -15.46 13.52
C TRP A 26 -27.82 -16.53 13.45
N SER A 27 -28.19 -17.79 13.70
CA SER A 27 -27.25 -18.92 13.66
C SER A 27 -26.66 -19.08 12.25
N GLY A 28 -25.34 -18.90 12.12
CA GLY A 28 -24.63 -18.93 10.84
C GLY A 28 -24.65 -17.60 10.08
N GLY A 29 -25.06 -16.50 10.72
CA GLY A 29 -24.96 -15.15 10.18
C GLY A 29 -23.52 -14.76 9.83
N MET A 30 -23.37 -13.95 8.80
CA MET A 30 -22.09 -13.41 8.34
C MET A 30 -21.93 -11.93 8.67
N ILE A 31 -20.68 -11.47 8.74
CA ILE A 31 -20.33 -10.05 8.78
C ILE A 31 -20.01 -9.60 7.35
N ARG A 32 -20.66 -8.53 6.89
CA ARG A 32 -20.48 -7.97 5.54
C ARG A 32 -20.06 -6.50 5.60
N GLY A 33 -19.18 -6.07 4.69
CA GLY A 33 -18.63 -4.71 4.63
C GLY A 33 -17.21 -4.72 4.08
N PRO A 34 -16.49 -3.57 4.09
CA PRO A 34 -16.93 -2.25 4.56
C PRO A 34 -17.88 -1.56 3.57
N TYR A 35 -18.82 -0.77 4.11
CA TYR A 35 -19.71 0.14 3.39
C TYR A 35 -19.33 1.58 3.71
N ASN A 36 -19.61 2.50 2.80
CA ASN A 36 -19.29 3.93 2.94
C ASN A 36 -20.24 4.69 3.89
N SER A 37 -21.40 4.13 4.22
CA SER A 37 -22.46 4.73 5.04
C SER A 37 -23.35 3.64 5.64
N SER A 38 -24.06 3.96 6.73
CA SER A 38 -25.02 3.04 7.35
C SER A 38 -26.20 2.77 6.40
N GLU A 39 -26.63 3.76 5.62
CA GLU A 39 -27.70 3.63 4.63
C GLU A 39 -27.33 2.63 3.52
N THR A 40 -26.07 2.67 3.06
CA THR A 40 -25.59 1.72 2.05
C THR A 40 -25.47 0.31 2.61
N ALA A 41 -25.07 0.17 3.89
CA ALA A 41 -25.05 -1.10 4.60
C ALA A 41 -26.47 -1.70 4.68
N ILE A 42 -27.45 -0.91 5.13
CA ILE A 42 -28.87 -1.29 5.22
C ILE A 42 -29.44 -1.65 3.83
N SER A 43 -29.19 -0.83 2.83
CA SER A 43 -29.70 -1.05 1.47
C SER A 43 -29.15 -2.34 0.84
N ASN A 44 -27.89 -2.67 1.09
CA ASN A 44 -27.29 -3.91 0.60
C ASN A 44 -27.88 -5.13 1.31
N GLU A 45 -28.08 -5.05 2.63
CA GLU A 45 -28.68 -6.16 3.38
C GLU A 45 -30.12 -6.43 2.95
N ASN A 46 -30.93 -5.39 2.75
CA ASN A 46 -32.29 -5.52 2.21
C ASN A 46 -32.29 -6.16 0.80
N LYS A 47 -31.31 -5.83 -0.05
CA LYS A 47 -31.17 -6.41 -1.38
C LYS A 47 -30.86 -7.91 -1.31
N ILE A 48 -29.99 -8.33 -0.38
CA ILE A 48 -29.66 -9.73 -0.16
C ILE A 48 -30.88 -10.49 0.37
N ALA A 49 -31.57 -9.96 1.37
CA ALA A 49 -32.79 -10.56 1.91
C ALA A 49 -33.92 -10.67 0.88
N GLN A 50 -34.00 -9.73 -0.06
CA GLN A 50 -34.92 -9.82 -1.19
C GLN A 50 -34.52 -10.93 -2.17
N GLN A 51 -33.23 -11.09 -2.46
CA GLN A 51 -32.71 -12.15 -3.34
C GLN A 51 -32.88 -13.55 -2.74
N GLU A 52 -32.71 -13.67 -1.43
CA GLU A 52 -32.84 -14.93 -0.70
C GLU A 52 -34.27 -15.21 -0.20
N GLY A 53 -35.21 -14.31 -0.48
CA GLY A 53 -36.64 -14.52 -0.25
C GLY A 53 -37.11 -14.42 1.20
N PHE A 54 -36.36 -13.73 2.08
CA PHE A 54 -36.71 -13.54 3.49
C PHE A 54 -36.88 -12.07 3.90
N ILE A 55 -37.04 -11.14 2.95
CA ILE A 55 -37.16 -9.70 3.25
C ILE A 55 -38.26 -9.36 4.27
N ASN A 56 -39.38 -10.09 4.28
CA ASN A 56 -40.48 -9.88 5.22
C ASN A 56 -40.15 -10.33 6.65
N ASP A 57 -39.11 -11.14 6.80
CA ASP A 57 -38.64 -11.68 8.07
C ASP A 57 -37.38 -10.95 8.56
N LEU A 58 -36.82 -10.00 7.80
CA LEU A 58 -35.62 -9.24 8.16
C LEU A 58 -35.98 -7.98 8.96
N GLU A 59 -35.38 -7.81 10.13
CA GLU A 59 -35.58 -6.66 11.02
C GLU A 59 -34.23 -6.06 11.46
N LEU A 60 -34.04 -4.75 11.22
CA LEU A 60 -32.87 -4.01 11.70
C LEU A 60 -32.99 -3.85 13.22
N LYS A 61 -32.02 -4.36 13.96
CA LYS A 61 -32.06 -4.32 15.43
C LYS A 61 -31.51 -3.01 16.00
N GLU A 62 -30.35 -2.57 15.50
CA GLU A 62 -29.70 -1.34 15.97
C GLU A 62 -28.64 -0.84 14.97
N ILE A 63 -28.36 0.46 15.06
CA ILE A 63 -27.26 1.15 14.37
C ILE A 63 -26.32 1.67 15.45
N ILE A 64 -25.06 1.22 15.44
CA ILE A 64 -24.03 1.62 16.40
C ILE A 64 -23.00 2.48 15.69
N ALA A 65 -22.98 3.77 16.00
CA ALA A 65 -21.90 4.68 15.63
C ALA A 65 -20.79 4.63 16.68
N ASP A 66 -19.54 4.86 16.26
CA ASP A 66 -18.40 4.96 17.19
C ASP A 66 -18.47 6.32 17.90
N GLU A 67 -18.84 6.34 19.19
CA GLU A 67 -19.05 7.58 19.97
C GLU A 67 -17.76 8.41 20.10
N ASP A 68 -16.59 7.79 19.93
CA ASP A 68 -15.29 8.46 19.98
C ASP A 68 -14.92 9.17 18.66
N PHE A 69 -15.76 9.06 17.62
CA PHE A 69 -15.56 9.70 16.32
C PHE A 69 -16.41 10.98 16.20
N ASP A 70 -15.94 12.06 16.83
CA ASP A 70 -16.56 13.39 16.76
C ASP A 70 -16.47 13.99 15.35
N MET A 71 -17.43 13.63 14.49
CA MET A 71 -17.77 14.43 13.31
C MET A 71 -18.69 15.55 13.76
N GLY A 72 -18.11 16.67 14.21
CA GLY A 72 -18.83 17.85 14.68
C GLY A 72 -20.06 18.17 13.84
N THR A 73 -21.23 17.77 14.35
CA THR A 73 -22.53 17.98 13.73
C THR A 73 -23.51 18.45 14.80
N GLU A 74 -24.31 19.45 14.43
CA GLU A 74 -25.24 20.16 15.29
C GLU A 74 -26.32 19.27 15.91
N ASP A 75 -26.66 19.62 17.16
CA ASP A 75 -27.65 19.07 18.07
C ASP A 75 -28.86 18.34 17.44
N VAL A 76 -28.92 17.02 17.63
CA VAL A 76 -30.17 16.26 17.67
C VAL A 76 -30.32 15.63 19.05
N LYS A 77 -31.22 16.18 19.87
CA LYS A 77 -31.61 15.63 21.17
C LYS A 77 -32.40 14.33 20.98
N ALA A 78 -31.84 13.21 21.40
CA ALA A 78 -32.57 11.96 21.59
C ALA A 78 -32.78 11.68 23.09
N GLU A 79 -34.02 11.35 23.44
CA GLU A 79 -34.49 11.08 24.80
C GLU A 79 -33.95 9.76 25.36
N SER A 80 -33.57 9.78 26.64
CA SER A 80 -33.06 8.64 27.39
C SER A 80 -34.15 7.62 27.73
N PHE A 81 -33.93 6.34 27.40
CA PHE A 81 -34.69 5.20 27.92
C PHE A 81 -33.80 4.28 28.79
N PRO A 82 -34.40 3.55 29.75
CA PRO A 82 -33.71 3.10 30.95
C PRO A 82 -32.90 1.81 30.73
N SER A 83 -31.70 1.82 31.31
CA SER A 83 -30.80 0.66 31.41
C SER A 83 -31.44 -0.45 32.24
N ASN A 84 -31.77 -1.57 31.60
CA ASN A 84 -32.06 -2.82 32.31
C ASN A 84 -30.82 -3.72 32.29
N ARG A 85 -30.28 -3.99 33.48
CA ARG A 85 -29.30 -5.05 33.73
C ARG A 85 -29.96 -6.39 33.41
N TYR A 86 -29.34 -7.17 32.52
CA TYR A 86 -29.49 -8.62 32.53
C TYR A 86 -28.13 -9.29 32.34
N ASN A 87 -27.90 -10.27 33.21
CA ASN A 87 -26.63 -10.93 33.47
C ASN A 87 -26.13 -11.80 32.31
N GLU A 88 -24.80 -11.82 32.26
CA GLU A 88 -23.87 -12.74 31.61
C GLU A 88 -24.25 -14.23 31.63
N ARG A 89 -24.02 -14.91 30.50
CA ARG A 89 -23.41 -16.26 30.32
C ARG A 89 -23.32 -16.56 28.80
N LYS A 90 -22.24 -16.20 28.11
CA LYS A 90 -21.02 -16.98 27.78
C LYS A 90 -21.27 -18.36 27.12
N MET A 91 -21.03 -18.42 25.80
CA MET A 91 -20.29 -19.50 25.15
C MET A 91 -19.84 -19.08 23.73
N GLY A 92 -18.53 -18.92 23.52
CA GLY A 92 -17.89 -19.18 22.23
C GLY A 92 -17.37 -18.04 21.36
N ASP A 93 -17.21 -16.81 21.85
CA ASP A 93 -16.43 -15.77 21.16
C ASP A 93 -15.02 -15.74 21.76
N ASP A 94 -14.17 -16.69 21.35
CA ASP A 94 -12.73 -16.70 21.62
C ASP A 94 -12.01 -15.65 20.75
N ARG A 95 -12.51 -14.40 20.73
CA ARG A 95 -11.68 -13.26 20.36
C ARG A 95 -10.55 -13.21 21.37
N LEU A 96 -9.38 -13.65 20.92
CA LEU A 96 -8.10 -13.39 21.58
C LEU A 96 -8.15 -11.96 22.12
N PRO A 97 -7.79 -11.74 23.40
CA PRO A 97 -7.81 -10.41 23.99
C PRO A 97 -7.11 -9.43 23.05
N ASP A 98 -7.63 -8.22 22.95
CA ASP A 98 -7.06 -7.12 22.15
C ASP A 98 -5.59 -6.91 22.53
N LEU A 99 -4.75 -7.69 21.89
CA LEU A 99 -3.34 -7.88 22.16
C LEU A 99 -2.64 -6.98 21.16
N SER A 100 -2.88 -5.68 21.32
CA SER A 100 -2.30 -4.66 20.45
C SER A 100 -0.78 -4.70 20.59
N LEU A 101 -0.09 -4.76 19.44
CA LEU A 101 1.37 -4.66 19.36
C LEU A 101 1.85 -3.20 19.41
N GLU A 102 0.92 -2.25 19.38
CA GLU A 102 1.17 -0.80 19.39
C GLU A 102 2.09 -0.35 20.54
N PRO A 103 1.92 -0.81 21.81
CA PRO A 103 2.79 -0.39 22.90
C PRO A 103 4.25 -0.85 22.75
N LEU A 104 4.52 -1.88 21.93
CA LEU A 104 5.88 -2.29 21.59
C LEU A 104 6.43 -1.48 20.44
N LEU A 105 5.63 -1.23 19.40
CA LEU A 105 6.02 -0.43 18.25
C LEU A 105 6.41 1.00 18.65
N GLU A 106 5.68 1.60 19.60
CA GLU A 106 5.99 2.95 20.13
C GLU A 106 7.34 3.04 20.85
N LYS A 107 7.86 1.91 21.36
CA LYS A 107 9.16 1.87 22.07
C LYS A 107 10.35 1.70 21.12
N ILE A 108 10.12 1.36 19.86
CA ILE A 108 11.18 1.02 18.92
C ILE A 108 11.56 2.27 18.13
N ASP A 109 12.81 2.71 18.32
CA ASP A 109 13.36 3.78 17.49
C ASP A 109 13.51 3.32 16.04
N THR A 110 12.99 4.11 15.11
CA THR A 110 13.03 3.82 13.67
C THR A 110 13.90 4.83 12.93
N TYR A 111 14.46 4.39 11.80
CA TYR A 111 15.23 5.26 10.92
C TYR A 111 14.39 6.43 10.42
N SER A 112 14.95 7.62 10.53
CA SER A 112 14.43 8.83 9.92
C SER A 112 15.45 9.40 8.94
N PRO A 113 15.11 9.62 7.65
CA PRO A 113 16.01 10.22 6.68
C PRO A 113 16.53 11.57 7.15
N SER A 114 17.82 11.83 6.95
CA SER A 114 18.47 13.06 7.44
C SER A 114 17.97 14.35 6.79
N GLY A 115 17.17 14.26 5.72
CA GLY A 115 16.71 15.42 4.95
C GLY A 115 17.79 16.08 4.10
N LYS A 116 19.03 15.58 4.13
CA LYS A 116 20.17 16.15 3.40
C LYS A 116 20.06 15.92 1.90
N ILE A 117 20.47 16.92 1.15
CA ILE A 117 20.49 16.92 -0.31
C ILE A 117 21.92 17.14 -0.77
N ASN A 118 22.40 16.29 -1.69
CA ASN A 118 23.57 16.62 -2.49
C ASN A 118 23.10 17.46 -3.67
N LEU A 119 23.77 18.57 -3.98
CA LEU A 119 23.37 19.44 -5.09
C LEU A 119 23.34 18.70 -6.44
N LEU A 120 24.23 17.71 -6.63
CA LEU A 120 24.23 16.86 -7.83
C LEU A 120 22.98 15.98 -7.94
N CYS A 121 22.23 15.81 -6.86
CA CYS A 121 21.06 14.95 -6.87
C CYS A 121 19.96 15.44 -7.82
N ILE A 122 19.71 16.75 -7.87
CA ILE A 122 18.66 17.32 -8.72
C ILE A 122 18.92 17.04 -10.21
N PRO A 123 20.09 17.41 -10.79
CA PRO A 123 20.34 17.13 -12.20
C PRO A 123 20.40 15.62 -12.49
N LEU A 124 20.87 14.78 -11.57
CA LEU A 124 20.88 13.32 -11.78
C LEU A 124 19.47 12.71 -11.79
N LEU A 125 18.60 13.13 -10.85
CA LEU A 125 17.20 12.72 -10.81
C LEU A 125 16.46 13.11 -12.09
N LEU A 126 16.61 14.37 -12.52
CA LEU A 126 15.98 14.87 -13.75
C LEU A 126 16.53 14.16 -14.98
N LEU A 127 17.86 13.99 -15.07
CA LEU A 127 18.51 13.37 -16.21
C LEU A 127 18.05 11.91 -16.37
N PHE A 128 18.29 11.05 -15.37
CA PHE A 128 17.99 9.62 -15.49
C PHE A 128 16.48 9.34 -15.53
N GLY A 129 15.71 10.03 -14.68
CA GLY A 129 14.26 9.89 -14.65
C GLY A 129 13.62 10.27 -15.98
N SER A 130 13.92 11.48 -16.48
CA SER A 130 13.35 11.96 -17.74
C SER A 130 13.90 11.19 -18.94
N SER A 131 15.19 10.84 -18.99
CA SER A 131 15.75 10.13 -20.15
C SER A 131 15.09 8.77 -20.36
N LEU A 132 14.87 8.00 -19.29
CA LEU A 132 14.22 6.69 -19.41
C LEU A 132 12.71 6.83 -19.71
N GLY A 133 12.03 7.76 -19.05
CA GLY A 133 10.61 8.04 -19.30
C GLY A 133 10.35 8.50 -20.74
N ILE A 134 11.11 9.48 -21.23
CA ILE A 134 11.04 10.00 -22.61
C ILE A 134 11.39 8.91 -23.62
N GLY A 135 12.45 8.12 -23.37
CA GLY A 135 12.85 7.05 -24.28
C GLY A 135 11.77 5.98 -24.45
N VAL A 136 11.12 5.58 -23.35
CA VAL A 136 10.00 4.62 -23.39
C VAL A 136 8.74 5.25 -24.00
N ALA A 137 8.44 6.50 -23.70
CA ALA A 137 7.34 7.24 -24.34
C ALA A 137 7.51 7.31 -25.88
N PHE A 138 8.74 7.52 -26.36
CA PHE A 138 9.05 7.48 -27.78
C PHE A 138 8.84 6.07 -28.39
N ILE A 139 9.23 5.01 -27.70
CA ILE A 139 8.98 3.63 -28.17
C ILE A 139 7.48 3.35 -28.26
N ILE A 140 6.70 3.77 -27.26
CA ILE A 140 5.23 3.62 -27.26
C ILE A 140 4.60 4.40 -28.41
N HIS A 141 5.06 5.63 -28.66
CA HIS A 141 4.66 6.40 -29.84
C HIS A 141 4.90 5.61 -31.14
N LEU A 142 6.07 5.01 -31.32
CA LEU A 142 6.36 4.19 -32.51
C LEU A 142 5.45 2.97 -32.63
N ILE A 143 5.12 2.31 -31.51
CA ILE A 143 4.17 1.18 -31.48
C ILE A 143 2.77 1.65 -31.90
N TRP A 144 2.31 2.78 -31.36
CA TRP A 144 1.03 3.39 -31.72
C TRP A 144 0.98 3.70 -33.22
N GLN A 145 2.00 4.35 -33.78
CA GLN A 145 2.06 4.66 -35.20
C GLN A 145 2.10 3.42 -36.09
N ALA A 146 2.82 2.37 -35.68
CA ALA A 146 2.98 1.16 -36.47
C ALA A 146 1.72 0.27 -36.45
N THR A 147 0.98 0.26 -35.35
CA THR A 147 -0.11 -0.70 -35.14
C THR A 147 -1.49 -0.05 -35.19
N GLY A 148 -1.62 1.21 -34.78
CA GLY A 148 -2.92 1.87 -34.55
C GLY A 148 -3.62 1.40 -33.27
N PHE A 149 -2.91 0.72 -32.35
CA PHE A 149 -3.47 0.21 -31.09
C PHE A 149 -2.85 0.88 -29.87
N TYR A 150 -3.69 1.24 -28.91
CA TYR A 150 -3.27 1.95 -27.70
C TYR A 150 -3.83 1.28 -26.43
N PHE A 151 -2.93 0.87 -25.53
CA PHE A 151 -3.30 0.25 -24.26
C PHE A 151 -3.32 1.26 -23.13
N ILE A 152 -4.51 1.82 -22.87
CA ILE A 152 -4.80 2.89 -21.90
C ILE A 152 -4.17 2.72 -20.51
N VAL A 153 -4.14 1.52 -19.92
CA VAL A 153 -3.52 1.30 -18.59
C VAL A 153 -2.06 0.85 -18.72
N LEU A 154 -1.78 -0.03 -19.67
CA LEU A 154 -0.47 -0.68 -19.78
C LEU A 154 0.62 0.33 -20.17
N PHE A 155 0.36 1.18 -21.17
CA PHE A 155 1.36 2.11 -21.69
C PHE A 155 1.76 3.18 -20.65
N PRO A 156 0.84 3.89 -19.98
CA PRO A 156 1.19 4.77 -18.88
C PRO A 156 1.92 4.05 -17.75
N THR A 157 1.53 2.82 -17.40
CA THR A 157 2.22 2.04 -16.35
C THR A 157 3.67 1.75 -16.73
N ILE A 158 3.94 1.38 -17.99
CA ILE A 158 5.31 1.13 -18.48
C ILE A 158 6.15 2.42 -18.47
N ILE A 159 5.60 3.56 -18.93
CA ILE A 159 6.27 4.86 -18.85
C ILE A 159 6.60 5.20 -17.39
N ALA A 160 5.61 5.04 -16.51
CA ALA A 160 5.75 5.36 -15.10
C ALA A 160 6.81 4.51 -14.41
N TYR A 161 6.87 3.21 -14.71
CA TYR A 161 7.89 2.31 -14.18
C TYR A 161 9.28 2.68 -14.69
N ALA A 162 9.44 2.96 -15.99
CA ALA A 162 10.73 3.36 -16.56
C ALA A 162 11.25 4.67 -15.98
N ALA A 163 10.38 5.69 -15.88
CA ALA A 163 10.69 6.98 -15.27
C ALA A 163 11.00 6.83 -13.76
N GLY A 164 10.19 6.04 -13.04
CA GLY A 164 10.39 5.71 -11.63
C GLY A 164 11.70 4.98 -11.36
N PHE A 165 12.08 4.04 -12.21
CA PHE A 165 13.36 3.35 -12.15
C PHE A 165 14.53 4.30 -12.39
N GLY A 166 14.43 5.19 -13.38
CA GLY A 166 15.42 6.23 -13.64
C GLY A 166 15.58 7.20 -12.46
N LEU A 167 14.48 7.61 -11.84
CA LEU A 167 14.49 8.37 -10.58
C LEU A 167 15.21 7.58 -9.48
N GLY A 168 14.98 6.28 -9.35
CA GLY A 168 15.68 5.44 -8.38
C GLY A 168 17.20 5.43 -8.57
N ILE A 169 17.68 5.32 -9.82
CA ILE A 169 19.11 5.42 -10.16
C ILE A 169 19.65 6.81 -9.80
N GLY A 170 19.00 7.86 -10.28
CA GLY A 170 19.42 9.25 -10.05
C GLY A 170 19.43 9.61 -8.56
N ASN A 171 18.44 9.13 -7.80
CA ASN A 171 18.37 9.30 -6.36
C ASN A 171 19.52 8.58 -5.66
N ARG A 172 19.78 7.31 -5.99
CA ARG A 172 20.84 6.53 -5.34
C ARG A 172 22.22 7.12 -5.61
N LEU A 173 22.51 7.50 -6.85
CA LEU A 173 23.77 8.17 -7.23
C LEU A 173 23.88 9.57 -6.61
N GLY A 174 22.78 10.32 -6.62
CA GLY A 174 22.66 11.66 -6.05
C GLY A 174 22.60 11.69 -4.53
N LYS A 175 22.32 10.58 -3.86
CA LYS A 175 22.16 10.47 -2.41
C LYS A 175 21.10 11.46 -1.88
N CYS A 176 19.90 11.48 -2.47
CA CYS A 176 18.79 12.29 -1.94
C CYS A 176 18.25 11.66 -0.67
N ARG A 177 18.35 12.32 0.49
CA ARG A 177 17.67 11.86 1.71
C ARG A 177 16.53 12.78 2.12
N ASN A 178 16.08 13.59 1.17
CA ASN A 178 15.00 14.55 1.37
C ASN A 178 13.75 14.06 0.64
N LEU A 179 12.77 13.61 1.43
CA LEU A 179 11.51 13.07 0.92
C LEU A 179 10.78 14.08 0.04
N SER A 180 10.65 15.34 0.49
CA SER A 180 9.95 16.38 -0.27
C SER A 180 10.57 16.63 -1.64
N VAL A 181 11.91 16.65 -1.73
CA VAL A 181 12.61 16.79 -3.02
C VAL A 181 12.40 15.57 -3.91
N GLY A 182 12.48 14.36 -3.35
CA GLY A 182 12.21 13.11 -4.08
C GLY A 182 10.79 13.07 -4.66
N LEU A 183 9.78 13.43 -3.87
CA LEU A 183 8.39 13.53 -4.30
C LEU A 183 8.20 14.60 -5.39
N SER A 184 8.76 15.80 -5.17
CA SER A 184 8.60 16.94 -6.10
C SER A 184 9.25 16.67 -7.46
N LEU A 185 10.48 16.12 -7.45
CA LEU A 185 11.16 15.77 -8.69
C LEU A 185 10.53 14.54 -9.36
N GLY A 186 9.96 13.61 -8.57
CA GLY A 186 9.13 12.53 -9.08
C GLY A 186 7.94 13.05 -9.90
N LEU A 187 7.21 14.02 -9.35
CA LEU A 187 6.10 14.69 -10.03
C LEU A 187 6.53 15.36 -11.35
N ILE A 188 7.63 16.11 -11.31
CA ILE A 188 8.16 16.81 -12.50
C ILE A 188 8.56 15.80 -13.59
N VAL A 189 9.30 14.74 -13.23
CA VAL A 189 9.72 13.71 -14.17
C VAL A 189 8.51 12.95 -14.74
N GLY A 190 7.52 12.62 -13.91
CA GLY A 190 6.28 11.98 -14.38
C GLY A 190 5.55 12.84 -15.40
N LEU A 191 5.42 14.14 -15.14
CA LEU A 191 4.79 15.10 -16.05
C LEU A 191 5.57 15.20 -17.38
N ILE A 192 6.89 15.38 -17.32
CA ILE A 192 7.76 15.44 -18.52
C ILE A 192 7.59 14.15 -19.34
N SER A 193 7.61 12.99 -18.69
CA SER A 193 7.53 11.70 -19.37
C SER A 193 6.17 11.50 -20.08
N TYR A 194 5.06 11.82 -19.40
CA TYR A 194 3.73 11.71 -19.99
C TYR A 194 3.50 12.71 -21.12
N VAL A 195 3.88 13.99 -20.92
CA VAL A 195 3.76 15.03 -21.95
C VAL A 195 4.59 14.69 -23.19
N SER A 196 5.74 14.05 -23.02
CA SER A 196 6.61 13.70 -24.15
C SER A 196 5.97 12.71 -25.12
N MET A 197 5.17 11.74 -24.64
CA MET A 197 4.44 10.81 -25.51
C MET A 197 3.48 11.57 -26.44
N HIS A 198 2.61 12.40 -25.86
CA HIS A 198 1.65 13.21 -26.62
C HIS A 198 2.34 14.27 -27.48
N PHE A 199 3.50 14.76 -27.07
CA PHE A 199 4.32 15.64 -27.90
C PHE A 199 4.80 14.93 -29.16
N PHE A 200 5.33 13.71 -29.05
CA PHE A 200 5.72 12.90 -30.22
C PHE A 200 4.52 12.62 -31.13
N ASP A 201 3.36 12.27 -30.57
CA ASP A 201 2.15 12.06 -31.36
C ASP A 201 1.68 13.34 -32.06
N SER A 202 1.73 14.50 -31.38
CA SER A 202 1.36 15.79 -31.97
C SER A 202 2.24 16.14 -33.17
N MET A 203 3.54 15.87 -33.08
CA MET A 203 4.48 16.11 -34.19
C MET A 203 4.15 15.21 -35.39
N SER A 204 3.83 13.93 -35.15
CA SER A 204 3.41 13.01 -36.20
C SER A 204 2.05 13.38 -36.81
N TYR A 205 1.18 14.04 -36.05
CA TYR A 205 -0.06 14.66 -36.55
C TYR A 205 0.19 15.96 -37.33
N GLY A 206 1.42 16.47 -37.38
CA GLY A 206 1.79 17.69 -38.12
C GLY A 206 1.54 18.99 -37.36
N THR A 207 1.47 18.95 -36.02
CA THR A 207 1.32 20.14 -35.19
C THR A 207 2.33 20.15 -34.03
N THR A 208 2.81 21.34 -33.65
CA THR A 208 3.61 21.52 -32.42
C THR A 208 2.77 21.99 -31.24
N ASN A 209 1.49 22.31 -31.47
CA ASN A 209 0.56 22.69 -30.42
C ASN A 209 -0.14 21.46 -29.85
N LEU A 210 0.36 21.00 -28.70
CA LEU A 210 -0.15 19.84 -27.98
C LEU A 210 -1.66 19.93 -27.70
N LEU A 211 -2.16 21.11 -27.32
CA LEU A 211 -3.57 21.30 -27.00
C LEU A 211 -4.45 21.22 -28.25
N THR A 212 -3.96 21.69 -29.41
CA THR A 212 -4.64 21.50 -30.69
C THR A 212 -4.75 20.02 -31.05
N TYR A 213 -3.65 19.26 -30.91
CA TYR A 213 -3.64 17.82 -31.12
C TYR A 213 -4.63 17.09 -30.20
N LEU A 214 -4.56 17.33 -28.88
CA LEU A 214 -5.45 16.68 -27.91
C LEU A 214 -6.93 17.02 -28.15
N ASN A 215 -7.25 18.26 -28.51
CA ASN A 215 -8.62 18.63 -28.85
C ASN A 215 -9.12 17.95 -30.13
N ALA A 216 -8.27 17.85 -31.15
CA ALA A 216 -8.60 17.14 -32.39
C ALA A 216 -8.86 15.66 -32.10
N LEU A 217 -7.96 15.01 -31.37
CA LEU A 217 -8.07 13.60 -31.01
C LEU A 217 -9.28 13.33 -30.10
N ALA A 218 -9.59 14.22 -29.14
CA ALA A 218 -10.79 14.09 -28.32
C ALA A 218 -12.06 14.21 -29.18
N LYS A 219 -12.06 15.07 -30.22
CA LYS A 219 -13.21 15.24 -31.11
C LYS A 219 -13.38 14.07 -32.07
N GLU A 220 -12.31 13.60 -32.69
CA GLU A 220 -12.30 12.49 -33.65
C GLU A 220 -12.55 11.15 -32.95
N GLY A 221 -11.97 10.98 -31.76
CA GLY A 221 -12.03 9.77 -30.98
C GLY A 221 -10.86 8.84 -31.20
N PHE A 222 -10.75 7.85 -30.31
CA PHE A 222 -9.88 6.70 -30.46
C PHE A 222 -10.59 5.44 -29.97
N GLU A 223 -10.19 4.27 -30.46
CA GLU A 223 -10.79 3.00 -30.09
C GLU A 223 -10.06 2.37 -28.90
N LEU A 224 -10.78 2.13 -27.81
CA LEU A 224 -10.32 1.25 -26.74
C LEU A 224 -10.59 -0.21 -27.12
N PHE A 225 -9.54 -1.04 -27.01
CA PHE A 225 -9.61 -2.48 -27.26
C PHE A 225 -10.32 -2.85 -28.58
N LEU A 226 -10.15 -2.04 -29.63
CA LEU A 226 -10.78 -2.18 -30.96
C LEU A 226 -12.31 -2.01 -31.05
N ILE A 227 -13.00 -1.76 -29.94
CA ILE A 227 -14.46 -1.93 -29.90
C ILE A 227 -15.16 -0.70 -29.36
N ILE A 228 -14.53 0.02 -28.43
CA ILE A 228 -15.20 1.08 -27.69
C ILE A 228 -14.63 2.42 -28.14
N PRO A 229 -15.32 3.17 -29.01
CA PRO A 229 -14.90 4.52 -29.38
C PRO A 229 -15.02 5.44 -28.16
N VAL A 230 -13.92 6.10 -27.81
CA VAL A 230 -13.87 7.11 -26.75
C VAL A 230 -13.70 8.47 -27.40
N THR A 231 -14.66 9.37 -27.15
CA THR A 231 -14.71 10.71 -27.73
C THR A 231 -15.09 11.76 -26.69
N GLY A 232 -14.91 13.02 -27.06
CA GLY A 232 -15.31 14.20 -26.32
C GLY A 232 -14.79 14.19 -24.88
N PHE A 233 -15.71 14.39 -23.94
CA PHE A 233 -15.40 14.46 -22.52
C PHE A 233 -14.79 13.17 -21.94
N PHE A 234 -15.17 12.00 -22.46
CA PHE A 234 -14.64 10.73 -21.96
C PHE A 234 -13.15 10.54 -22.30
N ALA A 235 -12.69 11.07 -23.44
CA ALA A 235 -11.26 11.07 -23.80
C ALA A 235 -10.43 11.84 -22.76
N TRP A 236 -10.94 12.98 -22.28
CA TRP A 236 -10.28 13.76 -21.24
C TRP A 236 -10.21 13.03 -19.90
N ILE A 237 -11.29 12.36 -19.49
CA ILE A 237 -11.28 11.53 -18.27
C ILE A 237 -10.21 10.45 -18.38
N VAL A 238 -10.15 9.77 -19.52
CA VAL A 238 -9.13 8.75 -19.79
C VAL A 238 -7.73 9.33 -19.59
N TRP A 239 -7.38 10.43 -20.25
CA TRP A 239 -6.04 11.02 -20.11
C TRP A 239 -5.73 11.52 -18.69
N ILE A 240 -6.74 12.00 -17.95
CA ILE A 240 -6.59 12.35 -16.53
C ILE A 240 -6.24 11.12 -15.68
N ILE A 241 -6.86 9.96 -15.95
CA ILE A 241 -6.53 8.72 -15.27
C ILE A 241 -5.10 8.27 -15.62
N GLU A 242 -4.72 8.34 -16.88
CA GLU A 242 -3.39 7.95 -17.33
C GLU A 242 -2.28 8.81 -16.72
N ILE A 243 -2.42 10.15 -16.79
CA ILE A 243 -1.46 11.04 -16.14
C ILE A 243 -1.44 10.80 -14.63
N GLY A 244 -2.59 10.52 -14.01
CA GLY A 244 -2.69 10.12 -12.61
C GLY A 244 -1.85 8.89 -12.28
N ILE A 245 -1.92 7.84 -13.11
CA ILE A 245 -1.10 6.62 -12.97
C ILE A 245 0.39 6.96 -13.03
N VAL A 246 0.80 7.77 -14.01
CA VAL A 246 2.22 8.15 -14.18
C VAL A 246 2.73 8.99 -13.02
N LEU A 247 1.98 10.02 -12.63
CA LEU A 247 2.36 10.92 -11.53
C LEU A 247 2.40 10.18 -10.19
N TYR A 248 1.35 9.42 -9.85
CA TYR A 248 1.30 8.66 -8.60
C TYR A 248 2.51 7.72 -8.47
N SER A 249 2.78 6.95 -9.52
CA SER A 249 3.85 5.97 -9.50
C SER A 249 5.23 6.64 -9.40
N THR A 250 5.52 7.64 -10.24
CA THR A 250 6.82 8.34 -10.22
C THR A 250 7.09 9.08 -8.91
N VAL A 251 6.05 9.69 -8.32
CA VAL A 251 6.12 10.29 -6.98
C VAL A 251 6.43 9.21 -5.93
N LYS A 252 5.73 8.06 -5.95
CA LYS A 252 6.01 6.95 -5.03
C LYS A 252 7.44 6.41 -5.17
N PHE A 253 7.94 6.23 -6.40
CA PHE A 253 9.33 5.82 -6.62
C PHE A 253 10.34 6.84 -6.08
N GLY A 254 10.16 8.12 -6.40
CA GLY A 254 11.03 9.20 -5.91
C GLY A 254 11.03 9.30 -4.38
N GLY A 255 9.86 9.15 -3.76
CA GLY A 255 9.70 9.16 -2.31
C GLY A 255 10.31 7.94 -1.63
N ASN A 256 9.96 6.73 -2.09
CA ASN A 256 10.41 5.48 -1.48
C ASN A 256 11.94 5.37 -1.44
N VAL A 257 12.62 5.75 -2.54
CA VAL A 257 14.10 5.69 -2.58
C VAL A 257 14.72 6.75 -1.67
N SER A 258 14.11 7.92 -1.52
CA SER A 258 14.59 8.97 -0.61
C SER A 258 14.46 8.60 0.86
N SER A 259 13.57 7.65 1.17
CA SER A 259 13.32 7.15 2.53
C SER A 259 14.11 5.90 2.89
N MET A 260 14.95 5.37 1.97
CA MET A 260 15.78 4.21 2.26
C MET A 260 16.84 4.52 3.33
N PRO A 261 17.26 3.52 4.13
CA PRO A 261 18.33 3.73 5.11
C PRO A 261 19.65 4.15 4.46
N PHE A 262 20.23 5.23 4.97
CA PHE A 262 21.49 5.79 4.50
C PHE A 262 22.46 5.97 5.67
N CYS A 263 23.66 5.43 5.55
CA CYS A 263 24.71 5.62 6.54
C CYS A 263 25.45 6.93 6.27
N GLU A 264 25.17 7.97 7.06
CA GLU A 264 25.78 9.29 6.93
C GLU A 264 27.30 9.27 7.07
N SER A 265 27.82 8.48 8.01
CA SER A 265 29.27 8.35 8.25
C SER A 265 30.00 7.65 7.09
N CYS A 266 29.38 6.63 6.49
CA CYS A 266 29.96 5.94 5.31
C CYS A 266 29.65 6.66 3.99
N ASN A 267 28.72 7.62 4.00
CA ASN A 267 28.20 8.29 2.81
C ASN A 267 27.72 7.28 1.74
N LYS A 268 27.01 6.24 2.18
CA LYS A 268 26.48 5.15 1.33
C LYS A 268 25.09 4.72 1.78
N TRP A 269 24.28 4.24 0.83
CA TRP A 269 23.03 3.54 1.13
C TRP A 269 23.34 2.23 1.85
N ALA A 270 22.47 1.82 2.77
CA ALA A 270 22.61 0.54 3.45
C ALA A 270 22.31 -0.62 2.48
N ASP A 271 23.10 -1.68 2.57
CA ASP A 271 22.90 -2.93 1.85
C ASP A 271 21.87 -3.79 2.58
N GLU A 272 21.02 -4.48 1.82
CA GLU A 272 19.97 -5.35 2.33
C GLU A 272 20.46 -6.80 2.45
N ARG A 273 20.29 -7.37 3.64
CA ARG A 273 20.57 -8.77 3.93
C ARG A 273 19.40 -9.42 4.64
N LYS A 274 18.79 -10.42 3.99
CA LYS A 274 17.76 -11.26 4.62
C LYS A 274 18.41 -12.17 5.66
N LEU A 275 18.03 -12.05 6.93
CA LEU A 275 18.60 -12.84 8.03
C LEU A 275 17.96 -14.22 8.12
N PHE A 276 16.64 -14.27 8.27
CA PHE A 276 15.86 -15.51 8.35
C PHE A 276 14.39 -15.27 7.99
N THR A 277 13.65 -16.36 7.97
CA THR A 277 12.20 -16.37 7.83
C THR A 277 11.60 -17.24 8.92
N THR A 278 10.59 -16.72 9.63
CA THR A 278 9.93 -17.42 10.74
C THR A 278 8.40 -17.46 10.56
N SER A 279 7.67 -18.08 11.49
CA SER A 279 6.21 -18.21 11.43
C SER A 279 5.57 -16.89 11.73
N ASN A 280 4.43 -16.66 11.09
CA ASN A 280 3.59 -15.52 11.39
C ASN A 280 2.61 -15.80 12.55
N THR A 281 3.10 -16.26 13.70
CA THR A 281 2.25 -16.40 14.90
C THR A 281 2.30 -15.13 15.76
N TYR A 282 1.26 -14.88 16.54
CA TYR A 282 1.22 -13.76 17.47
C TYR A 282 2.41 -13.76 18.44
N ASP A 283 2.72 -14.91 19.04
CA ASP A 283 3.86 -15.06 19.97
C ASP A 283 5.19 -14.78 19.28
N THR A 284 5.36 -15.20 18.03
CA THR A 284 6.57 -14.87 17.25
C THR A 284 6.65 -13.38 16.95
N LYS A 285 5.56 -12.72 16.52
CA LYS A 285 5.54 -11.27 16.30
C LYS A 285 5.90 -10.51 17.58
N LYS A 286 5.21 -10.83 18.69
CA LYS A 286 5.44 -10.20 19.98
C LYS A 286 6.87 -10.44 20.46
N GLY A 287 7.38 -11.67 20.35
CA GLY A 287 8.74 -12.03 20.72
C GLY A 287 9.80 -11.27 19.90
N LEU A 288 9.60 -11.14 18.58
CA LEU A 288 10.48 -10.34 17.72
C LEU A 288 10.46 -8.86 18.11
N LEU A 289 9.27 -8.26 18.25
CA LEU A 289 9.12 -6.86 18.60
C LEU A 289 9.67 -6.55 19.99
N GLN A 290 9.42 -7.43 20.97
CA GLN A 290 9.98 -7.31 22.31
C GLN A 290 11.51 -7.38 22.29
N ALA A 291 12.09 -8.36 21.59
CA ALA A 291 13.54 -8.48 21.47
C ALA A 291 14.18 -7.28 20.77
N ILE A 292 13.50 -6.66 19.79
CA ILE A 292 13.96 -5.41 19.16
C ILE A 292 13.86 -4.25 20.15
N ALA A 293 12.73 -4.10 20.84
CA ALA A 293 12.52 -3.03 21.83
C ALA A 293 13.53 -3.09 22.99
N ASP A 294 13.88 -4.29 23.43
CA ASP A 294 14.84 -4.51 24.52
C ASP A 294 16.31 -4.57 24.04
N ASN A 295 16.57 -4.44 22.74
CA ASN A 295 17.88 -4.62 22.10
C ASN A 295 18.51 -6.02 22.32
N GLU A 296 17.69 -7.04 22.56
CA GLU A 296 18.08 -8.44 22.85
C GLU A 296 18.11 -9.31 21.58
N TYR A 297 18.83 -8.88 20.54
CA TYR A 297 18.89 -9.57 19.23
C TYR A 297 19.46 -11.00 19.27
N GLY A 298 20.04 -11.43 20.41
CA GLY A 298 20.46 -12.82 20.60
C GLY A 298 19.31 -13.83 20.55
N GLU A 299 18.11 -13.39 20.93
CA GLU A 299 16.90 -14.23 20.98
C GLU A 299 16.40 -14.63 19.59
N PHE A 300 16.85 -13.96 18.53
CA PHE A 300 16.45 -14.27 17.15
C PHE A 300 16.82 -15.70 16.74
N LYS A 301 17.86 -16.30 17.34
CA LYS A 301 18.23 -17.70 17.07
C LYS A 301 17.14 -18.68 17.48
N GLY A 302 16.49 -18.43 18.63
CA GLY A 302 15.42 -19.29 19.15
C GLY A 302 14.20 -19.31 18.24
N LEU A 303 13.98 -18.22 17.50
CA LEU A 303 12.83 -18.01 16.63
C LEU A 303 13.00 -18.63 15.22
N LYS A 304 14.16 -19.21 14.91
CA LYS A 304 14.51 -19.72 13.57
C LYS A 304 13.83 -21.07 13.21
N ASN A 305 13.27 -21.81 14.18
CA ASN A 305 13.25 -23.28 14.10
C ASN A 305 11.91 -24.02 14.18
N SER A 306 10.76 -23.38 13.97
CA SER A 306 9.52 -24.16 13.84
C SER A 306 9.39 -24.71 12.42
N ASN A 307 9.30 -26.03 12.27
CA ASN A 307 8.94 -26.67 10.99
C ASN A 307 7.62 -26.06 10.50
N PHE A 308 7.70 -25.19 9.50
CA PHE A 308 6.54 -24.44 9.01
C PHE A 308 5.70 -25.33 8.10
N THR A 309 4.61 -25.87 8.63
CA THR A 309 3.51 -26.43 7.83
C THR A 309 2.54 -25.36 7.34
N GLU A 310 2.70 -24.11 7.80
CA GLU A 310 1.80 -23.01 7.49
C GLU A 310 2.32 -22.05 6.43
N SER A 311 1.35 -21.38 5.82
CA SER A 311 1.46 -20.60 4.61
C SER A 311 1.96 -19.16 4.88
N TYR A 312 1.87 -18.68 6.13
CA TYR A 312 2.24 -17.33 6.55
C TYR A 312 3.66 -17.24 7.14
N LYS A 313 4.42 -16.22 6.74
CA LYS A 313 5.84 -16.08 7.10
C LYS A 313 6.20 -14.65 7.51
N ILE A 314 7.21 -14.49 8.35
CA ILE A 314 7.83 -13.19 8.64
C ILE A 314 9.27 -13.21 8.12
N ASN A 315 9.61 -12.31 7.20
CA ASN A 315 10.99 -12.03 6.81
C ASN A 315 11.60 -11.02 7.77
N THR A 316 12.80 -11.32 8.26
CA THR A 316 13.65 -10.34 8.94
C THR A 316 14.76 -9.91 7.99
N ILE A 317 14.79 -8.63 7.64
CA ILE A 317 15.75 -8.02 6.73
C ILE A 317 16.61 -7.03 7.51
N LEU A 318 17.92 -7.21 7.47
CA LEU A 318 18.90 -6.28 8.03
C LEU A 318 19.45 -5.39 6.92
N HIS A 319 19.28 -4.08 7.08
CA HIS A 319 19.95 -3.06 6.31
C HIS A 319 21.23 -2.64 7.06
N HIS A 320 22.41 -2.85 6.48
CA HIS A 320 23.68 -2.51 7.13
C HIS A 320 24.64 -1.82 6.18
N CYS A 321 25.71 -1.21 6.70
CA CYS A 321 26.80 -0.70 5.87
C CYS A 321 28.04 -1.60 5.99
N ASP A 322 29.03 -1.41 5.13
CA ASP A 322 30.31 -2.13 5.18
C ASP A 322 31.03 -1.98 6.53
N ASN A 323 30.89 -0.81 7.16
CA ASN A 323 31.50 -0.55 8.46
C ASN A 323 30.56 -0.98 9.60
N LEU A 324 30.86 -2.14 10.19
CA LEU A 324 30.07 -2.72 11.28
C LEU A 324 30.12 -1.94 12.59
N SER A 325 30.98 -0.91 12.70
CA SER A 325 30.98 -0.01 13.85
C SER A 325 29.87 1.04 13.79
N HIS A 326 29.03 1.04 12.76
CA HIS A 326 27.87 1.92 12.64
C HIS A 326 26.57 1.15 12.88
N ASN A 327 25.51 1.86 13.23
CA ASN A 327 24.18 1.27 13.40
C ASN A 327 23.67 0.64 12.09
N GLY A 328 22.93 -0.45 12.23
CA GLY A 328 22.13 -1.05 11.17
C GLY A 328 20.65 -0.75 11.36
N TYR A 329 19.81 -1.32 10.50
CA TYR A 329 18.37 -1.16 10.57
C TYR A 329 17.66 -2.49 10.26
N ILE A 330 16.60 -2.84 10.97
CA ILE A 330 15.83 -4.06 10.71
C ILE A 330 14.44 -3.72 10.21
N THR A 331 14.04 -4.43 9.16
CA THR A 331 12.68 -4.43 8.63
C THR A 331 12.06 -5.81 8.83
N LEU A 332 10.84 -5.86 9.35
CA LEU A 332 10.03 -7.07 9.46
C LEU A 332 8.93 -7.02 8.39
N GLU A 333 8.97 -7.95 7.44
CA GLU A 333 7.92 -8.09 6.42
C GLU A 333 7.09 -9.35 6.69
N GLU A 334 5.78 -9.20 6.84
CA GLU A 334 4.84 -10.31 6.84
C GLU A 334 4.54 -10.72 5.41
N ILE A 335 4.53 -12.02 5.15
CA ILE A 335 4.26 -12.62 3.86
C ILE A 335 3.02 -13.49 3.99
N TYR A 336 2.03 -13.16 3.17
CA TYR A 336 0.79 -13.90 3.03
C TYR A 336 0.78 -14.60 1.68
N PRO A 337 0.43 -15.90 1.59
CA PRO A 337 0.15 -16.51 0.31
C PRO A 337 -1.17 -15.96 -0.22
N LYS A 338 -1.22 -15.68 -1.51
CA LYS A 338 -2.50 -15.46 -2.20
C LYS A 338 -3.05 -16.79 -2.72
N ASP A 339 -4.35 -16.86 -2.94
CA ASP A 339 -5.02 -18.06 -3.49
C ASP A 339 -4.47 -18.50 -4.87
N LYS A 340 -3.75 -17.61 -5.56
CA LYS A 340 -3.04 -17.92 -6.81
C LYS A 340 -1.66 -18.50 -6.50
N LYS A 341 -1.39 -19.65 -7.11
CA LYS A 341 -0.35 -20.64 -6.78
C LYS A 341 1.08 -20.14 -6.52
N ASP A 342 1.47 -18.93 -6.89
CA ASP A 342 2.83 -18.39 -6.66
C ASP A 342 2.83 -16.90 -6.29
N GLU A 343 1.67 -16.31 -5.99
CA GLU A 343 1.57 -14.91 -5.60
C GLU A 343 1.68 -14.79 -4.07
N THR A 344 2.50 -13.85 -3.60
CA THR A 344 2.57 -13.49 -2.18
C THR A 344 2.23 -12.02 -1.99
N GLU A 345 1.45 -11.73 -0.97
CA GLU A 345 1.27 -10.37 -0.45
C GLU A 345 2.30 -10.11 0.63
N LYS A 346 2.81 -8.89 0.66
CA LYS A 346 3.75 -8.45 1.68
C LYS A 346 3.17 -7.26 2.44
N GLU A 347 3.22 -7.33 3.75
CA GLU A 347 2.88 -6.22 4.64
C GLU A 347 4.10 -5.89 5.51
N ILE A 348 4.36 -4.61 5.75
CA ILE A 348 5.49 -4.20 6.59
C ILE A 348 4.99 -4.09 8.03
N LEU A 349 5.43 -5.01 8.89
CA LEU A 349 5.11 -4.98 10.32
C LEU A 349 5.95 -3.91 11.05
N LEU A 350 7.22 -3.79 10.70
CA LEU A 350 8.16 -2.84 11.29
C LEU A 350 9.14 -2.37 10.22
N TRP A 351 9.22 -1.06 10.01
CA TRP A 351 10.11 -0.47 9.01
C TRP A 351 11.38 0.10 9.66
N CYS A 352 12.54 -0.45 9.28
CA CYS A 352 13.86 0.10 9.59
C CYS A 352 14.11 0.50 11.06
N ALA A 353 13.78 -0.38 12.01
CA ALA A 353 14.13 -0.23 13.41
C ALA A 353 15.64 -0.16 13.60
N ILE A 354 16.14 0.79 14.39
CA ILE A 354 17.57 1.00 14.59
C ILE A 354 18.18 -0.20 15.33
N VAL A 355 19.33 -0.70 14.84
CA VAL A 355 20.11 -1.76 15.47
C VAL A 355 21.47 -1.19 15.89
N PRO A 356 21.83 -1.23 17.18
CA PRO A 356 23.14 -0.78 17.64
C PRO A 356 24.29 -1.53 16.96
N ALA A 357 25.40 -0.83 16.69
CA ALA A 357 26.57 -1.37 15.97
C ALA A 357 27.05 -2.75 16.50
N ASP A 358 27.16 -2.90 17.83
CA ASP A 358 27.62 -4.14 18.46
C ASP A 358 26.72 -5.35 18.14
N ASN A 359 25.43 -5.10 17.90
CA ASN A 359 24.45 -6.12 17.52
C ASN A 359 24.44 -6.42 16.02
N VAL A 360 24.85 -5.47 15.16
CA VAL A 360 24.95 -5.70 13.71
C VAL A 360 25.93 -6.82 13.41
N ALA A 361 27.16 -6.73 13.93
CA ALA A 361 28.19 -7.74 13.71
C ALA A 361 27.74 -9.12 14.23
N LYS A 362 27.10 -9.15 15.40
CA LYS A 362 26.54 -10.38 16.00
C LYS A 362 25.50 -11.02 15.08
N LEU A 363 24.53 -10.25 14.60
CA LEU A 363 23.48 -10.72 13.68
C LEU A 363 24.07 -11.26 12.37
N LEU A 364 25.06 -10.58 11.79
CA LEU A 364 25.70 -11.04 10.54
C LEU A 364 26.47 -12.37 10.72
N ASN A 365 27.06 -12.59 11.90
CA ASN A 365 27.76 -13.82 12.25
C ASN A 365 26.77 -14.96 12.57
N ASP A 366 25.68 -14.63 13.26
CA ASP A 366 24.66 -15.60 13.69
C ASP A 366 23.79 -16.11 12.54
N PHE A 367 23.64 -15.29 11.49
CA PHE A 367 22.85 -15.60 10.30
C PHE A 367 23.72 -15.47 9.03
N PRO A 368 24.71 -16.37 8.83
CA PRO A 368 25.59 -16.33 7.66
C PRO A 368 24.76 -16.38 6.36
N VAL A 369 25.25 -15.72 5.31
CA VAL A 369 24.61 -15.78 3.99
C VAL A 369 24.63 -17.23 3.55
N THR A 370 23.46 -17.86 3.51
CA THR A 370 23.30 -19.11 2.78
C THR A 370 23.34 -18.73 1.31
N ASP A 371 24.44 -19.03 0.63
CA ASP A 371 24.57 -18.78 -0.81
C ASP A 371 23.32 -19.29 -1.51
N LYS A 372 22.57 -18.38 -2.15
CA LYS A 372 21.33 -18.69 -2.87
C LYS A 372 21.57 -19.48 -4.17
N ASN A 373 22.78 -19.99 -4.38
CA ASN A 373 23.25 -20.62 -5.62
C ASN A 373 23.58 -22.11 -5.47
N ASN A 374 23.11 -22.79 -4.41
CA ASN A 374 23.13 -24.25 -4.34
C ASN A 374 21.73 -24.83 -4.53
#